data_AF-A0A4U2Z595-F1
#
_entry.id   AF-A0A4U2Z595-F1
#
_cell.length_a   1.000
_cell.length_b   1.000
_cell.length_c   1.000
_cell.angle_alpha   90.00
_cell.angle_beta   90.00
_cell.angle_gamma   90.00
#
_symmetry.space_group_name_H-M   'P 1'
#
loop_
_entity.id
_entity.type
_entity.pdbx_description
1 polymer ?
#
loop_
_entity_poly.entity_id
_entity_poly.type
_entity_poly.pdbx_seq_one_letter_code
_entity_poly.pdbx_strand_id
1 'polypeptide(L)'
;MNNEEMDEIKRLSALSQEKLELDIIDDYLISLDKIKLKLSHFRDNKINEEEVEEIAFEIGSLYGNIIERKYGWKWRHIEKNDDKGYCVVSQDQKFCCPVHNYIYTILTDTEKSNNVKLLFNMLEVIHKEKVSGLYNFIS
;
A
#
# COMPACT_ATOMS: atom_id res chain seq x y z
N MET A 1 -8.30 14.09 -5.56
CA MET A 1 -8.94 13.22 -4.57
C MET A 1 -9.81 14.10 -3.70
N ASN A 2 -11.11 13.83 -3.69
CA ASN A 2 -12.07 14.57 -2.89
C ASN A 2 -12.10 14.02 -1.44
N ASN A 3 -12.88 14.65 -0.56
CA ASN A 3 -12.96 14.25 0.84
C ASN A 3 -13.62 12.88 1.01
N GLU A 4 -14.65 12.56 0.21
CA GLU A 4 -15.37 11.28 0.28
C GLU A 4 -14.44 10.10 -0.07
N GLU A 5 -13.64 10.23 -1.12
CA GLU A 5 -12.63 9.24 -1.53
C GLU A 5 -11.56 9.04 -0.45
N MET A 6 -11.11 10.14 0.17
CA MET A 6 -10.15 10.08 1.27
C MET A 6 -10.75 9.40 2.51
N ASP A 7 -11.99 9.72 2.84
CA ASP A 7 -12.67 9.17 4.01
C ASP A 7 -12.97 7.68 3.82
N GLU A 8 -13.25 7.25 2.59
CA GLU A 8 -13.37 5.84 2.25
C GLU A 8 -12.04 5.09 2.41
N ILE A 9 -10.91 5.64 1.93
CA ILE A 9 -9.58 5.06 2.16
C ILE A 9 -9.28 4.91 3.66
N LYS A 10 -9.64 5.92 4.47
CA LYS A 10 -9.46 5.84 5.93
C LYS A 10 -10.36 4.76 6.55
N ARG A 11 -11.63 4.68 6.13
CA ARG A 11 -12.58 3.67 6.60
C ARG A 11 -12.08 2.25 6.29
N LEU A 12 -11.65 2.01 5.06
CA LEU A 12 -11.09 0.73 4.61
C LEU A 12 -9.80 0.37 5.37
N SER A 13 -8.92 1.35 5.58
CA SER A 13 -7.72 1.15 6.38
C SER A 13 -8.04 0.79 7.83
N ALA A 14 -9.04 1.43 8.45
CA ALA A 14 -9.46 1.13 9.82
C ALA A 14 -10.07 -0.27 9.93
N LEU A 15 -10.91 -0.65 8.96
CA LEU A 15 -11.50 -1.99 8.86
C LEU A 15 -10.41 -3.07 8.75
N SER A 16 -9.41 -2.85 7.89
CA SER A 16 -8.27 -3.76 7.77
C SER A 16 -7.45 -3.84 9.06
N GLN A 17 -7.26 -2.70 9.73
CA GLN A 17 -6.55 -2.63 11.00
C GLN A 17 -7.25 -3.47 12.08
N GLU A 18 -8.58 -3.37 12.18
CA GLU A 18 -9.40 -4.17 13.10
C GLU A 18 -9.31 -5.67 12.77
N LYS A 19 -9.48 -6.04 11.48
CA LYS A 19 -9.40 -7.44 11.01
C LYS A 19 -8.03 -8.09 11.24
N LEU A 20 -6.97 -7.28 11.30
CA LEU A 20 -5.60 -7.72 11.58
C LEU A 20 -5.23 -7.60 13.07
N GLU A 21 -6.17 -7.16 13.91
CA GLU A 21 -5.97 -6.96 15.35
C GLU A 21 -4.75 -6.06 15.63
N LEU A 22 -4.61 -4.97 14.87
CA LEU A 22 -3.48 -4.04 14.98
C LEU A 22 -3.83 -2.88 15.92
N ASP A 23 -2.99 -2.65 16.92
CA ASP A 23 -3.14 -1.52 17.83
C ASP A 23 -2.79 -0.20 17.13
N ILE A 24 -3.44 0.89 17.55
CA ILE A 24 -3.21 2.24 16.99
C ILE A 24 -1.75 2.71 17.19
N ILE A 25 -1.05 2.14 18.18
CA ILE A 25 0.34 2.44 18.55
C ILE A 25 1.33 1.51 17.83
N ASP A 26 0.87 0.56 17.01
CA ASP A 26 1.74 -0.47 16.44
C ASP A 26 2.86 0.09 15.56
N ASP A 27 4.06 -0.45 15.77
CA ASP A 27 5.20 -0.28 14.89
C ASP A 27 4.82 -0.75 13.49
N TYR A 28 5.10 0.07 12.47
CA TYR A 28 4.86 -0.26 11.07
C TYR A 28 5.46 -1.63 10.68
N LEU A 29 6.55 -2.05 11.32
CA LEU A 29 7.14 -3.38 11.12
C LEU A 29 6.18 -4.52 11.51
N ILE A 30 5.50 -4.39 12.65
CA ILE A 30 4.49 -5.36 13.11
C ILE A 30 3.32 -5.39 12.13
N SER A 31 2.84 -4.22 11.72
CA SER A 31 1.76 -4.13 10.72
C SER A 31 2.15 -4.82 9.40
N LEU A 32 3.37 -4.61 8.93
CA LEU A 32 3.87 -5.23 7.70
C LEU A 32 4.01 -6.75 7.82
N ASP A 33 4.40 -7.27 8.98
CA ASP A 33 4.46 -8.71 9.23
C ASP A 33 3.06 -9.33 9.24
N LYS A 34 2.08 -8.70 9.90
CA LYS A 34 0.69 -9.16 9.89
C LYS A 34 0.08 -9.11 8.47
N ILE A 35 0.30 -8.03 7.73
CA ILE A 35 -0.12 -7.92 6.32
C ILE A 35 0.48 -9.06 5.50
N LYS A 36 1.79 -9.30 5.60
CA LYS A 36 2.46 -10.38 4.86
C LYS A 36 1.83 -11.73 5.18
N LEU A 37 1.67 -12.06 6.46
CA LEU A 37 1.08 -13.34 6.88
C LEU A 37 -0.35 -13.50 6.36
N LYS A 38 -1.17 -12.46 6.46
CA LYS A 38 -2.56 -12.50 6.00
C LYS A 38 -2.69 -12.68 4.49
N LEU A 39 -1.88 -11.97 3.71
CA LEU A 39 -1.86 -12.12 2.25
C LEU A 39 -1.44 -13.53 1.83
N SER A 40 -0.43 -14.11 2.49
CA SER A 40 -0.05 -15.50 2.24
C SER A 40 -1.20 -16.46 2.57
N HIS A 41 -1.86 -16.28 3.72
CA HIS A 41 -3.01 -17.09 4.09
C HIS A 41 -4.13 -17.01 3.05
N PHE A 42 -4.49 -15.83 2.56
CA PHE A 42 -5.53 -15.69 1.54
C PHE A 42 -5.15 -16.38 0.22
N ARG A 43 -3.89 -16.23 -0.20
CA ARG A 43 -3.38 -16.88 -1.41
C ARG A 43 -3.40 -18.41 -1.31
N ASP A 44 -3.02 -18.94 -0.14
CA ASP A 44 -2.94 -20.38 0.08
C ASP A 44 -4.33 -21.04 0.21
N ASN A 45 -5.34 -20.30 0.69
CA ASN A 45 -6.70 -20.80 0.93
C ASN A 45 -7.70 -20.52 -0.20
N LYS A 46 -7.27 -19.96 -1.34
CA LYS A 46 -8.11 -19.67 -2.53
C LYS A 46 -9.44 -18.98 -2.17
N ILE A 47 -9.34 -17.69 -1.85
CA ILE A 47 -10.51 -16.79 -1.68
C ILE A 47 -11.28 -16.64 -3.00
N ASN A 48 -12.57 -16.30 -2.92
CA ASN A 48 -13.40 -16.09 -4.11
C ASN A 48 -13.05 -14.74 -4.78
N GLU A 49 -13.40 -14.57 -6.07
CA GLU A 49 -13.02 -13.38 -6.85
C GLU A 49 -13.61 -12.07 -6.31
N GLU A 50 -14.83 -12.09 -5.75
CA GLU A 50 -15.46 -10.92 -5.16
C GLU A 50 -14.73 -10.46 -3.88
N GLU A 51 -14.30 -11.41 -3.05
CA GLU A 51 -13.50 -11.15 -1.85
C GLU A 51 -12.10 -10.60 -2.17
N VAL A 52 -11.52 -10.98 -3.31
CA VAL A 52 -10.17 -10.49 -3.72
C VAL A 52 -10.15 -8.97 -3.80
N GLU A 53 -11.15 -8.38 -4.45
CA GLU A 53 -11.20 -6.93 -4.67
C GLU A 53 -11.38 -6.20 -3.34
N GLU A 54 -12.32 -6.63 -2.51
CA GLU A 54 -12.54 -6.07 -1.17
C GLU A 54 -11.28 -6.13 -0.31
N ILE A 55 -10.61 -7.29 -0.25
CA ILE A 55 -9.37 -7.47 0.51
C ILE A 55 -8.26 -6.58 -0.04
N ALA A 56 -8.15 -6.45 -1.37
CA ALA A 56 -7.15 -5.60 -2.00
C ALA A 56 -7.36 -4.11 -1.65
N PHE A 57 -8.60 -3.65 -1.62
CA PHE A 57 -8.94 -2.29 -1.20
C PHE A 57 -8.69 -2.06 0.29
N GLU A 58 -9.07 -2.99 1.16
CA GLU A 58 -8.84 -2.88 2.61
C GLU A 58 -7.35 -2.90 2.97
N ILE A 59 -6.64 -3.97 2.61
CA ILE A 59 -5.22 -4.13 2.94
C ILE A 59 -4.39 -3.09 2.20
N GLY A 60 -4.72 -2.78 0.95
CA GLY A 60 -4.03 -1.74 0.18
C GLY A 60 -4.19 -0.36 0.81
N SER A 61 -5.37 -0.02 1.33
CA SER A 61 -5.60 1.25 2.04
C SER A 61 -4.78 1.34 3.33
N LEU A 62 -4.73 0.25 4.12
CA LEU A 62 -3.89 0.19 5.31
C LEU A 62 -2.41 0.33 4.95
N TYR A 63 -1.93 -0.43 3.98
CA TYR A 63 -0.54 -0.40 3.52
C TYR A 63 -0.15 1.00 3.00
N GLY A 64 -1.03 1.64 2.23
CA GLY A 64 -0.83 2.99 1.76
C GLY A 64 -0.79 4.03 2.89
N ASN A 65 -1.64 3.89 3.90
CA ASN A 65 -1.60 4.74 5.09
C ASN A 65 -0.31 4.55 5.90
N ILE A 66 0.24 3.34 5.95
CA ILE A 66 1.56 3.10 6.57
C ILE A 66 2.66 3.85 5.79
N ILE A 67 2.65 3.79 4.45
CA ILE A 67 3.58 4.54 3.59
C ILE A 67 3.45 6.05 3.81
N GLU A 68 2.24 6.59 3.82
CA GLU A 68 2.00 8.01 4.09
C GLU A 68 2.55 8.42 5.46
N ARG A 69 2.22 7.69 6.53
CA ARG A 69 2.69 8.02 7.89
C ARG A 69 4.21 7.91 8.01
N LYS A 70 4.81 6.88 7.42
CA LYS A 70 6.24 6.59 7.55
C LYS A 70 7.12 7.53 6.71
N TYR A 71 6.71 7.83 5.48
CA TYR A 71 7.56 8.56 4.52
C TYR A 71 7.02 9.95 4.15
N GLY A 72 5.84 10.33 4.64
CA GLY A 72 5.20 11.60 4.29
C GLY A 72 4.74 11.68 2.84
N TRP A 73 4.59 10.54 2.15
CA TRP A 73 4.01 10.46 0.82
C TRP A 73 2.51 10.78 0.89
N LYS A 74 1.89 11.12 -0.25
CA LYS A 74 0.51 11.59 -0.28
C LYS A 74 -0.35 10.79 -1.23
N TRP A 75 -1.56 10.49 -0.78
CA TRP A 75 -2.58 9.91 -1.64
C TRP A 75 -2.94 10.85 -2.79
N ARG A 76 -3.09 10.26 -3.97
CA ARG A 76 -3.51 10.92 -5.21
C ARG A 76 -4.45 10.00 -5.97
N HIS A 77 -5.50 10.62 -6.53
CA HIS A 77 -6.32 10.02 -7.56
C HIS A 77 -5.58 10.21 -8.89
N ILE A 78 -5.37 9.12 -9.62
CA ILE A 78 -4.77 9.10 -10.96
C ILE A 78 -5.84 8.62 -11.94
N GLU A 79 -6.02 9.35 -13.02
CA GLU A 79 -7.00 9.06 -14.06
C GLU A 79 -6.33 9.14 -15.43
N LYS A 80 -6.52 8.10 -16.26
CA LYS A 80 -6.05 8.09 -17.65
C LYS A 80 -6.98 7.24 -18.51
N ASN A 81 -7.58 7.84 -19.53
CA ASN A 81 -8.38 7.14 -20.55
C ASN A 81 -9.38 6.13 -19.95
N ASP A 82 -10.17 6.60 -18.98
CA ASP A 82 -11.17 5.85 -18.18
C ASP A 82 -10.63 4.93 -17.08
N ASP A 83 -9.31 4.65 -17.04
CA ASP A 83 -8.70 3.97 -15.90
C ASP A 83 -8.55 4.93 -14.72
N LYS A 84 -9.12 4.55 -13.57
CA LYS A 84 -9.04 5.28 -12.31
C LYS A 84 -8.31 4.44 -11.27
N GLY A 85 -7.46 5.09 -10.48
CA GLY A 85 -6.75 4.43 -9.41
C GLY A 85 -6.29 5.38 -8.32
N TYR A 86 -6.08 4.82 -7.13
CA TYR A 86 -5.54 5.54 -5.99
C TYR A 86 -4.10 5.10 -5.75
N CYS A 87 -3.21 6.07 -5.67
CA CYS A 87 -1.80 5.82 -5.45
C CYS A 87 -1.30 6.65 -4.27
N VAL A 88 -0.33 6.09 -3.55
CA VAL A 88 0.49 6.87 -2.62
C VAL A 88 1.70 7.37 -3.40
N VAL A 89 1.89 8.69 -3.44
CA VAL A 89 2.83 9.36 -4.33
C VAL A 89 3.89 10.12 -3.53
N SER A 90 5.15 10.03 -3.95
CA SER A 90 6.26 10.75 -3.32
C SER A 90 6.06 12.26 -3.39
N GLN A 91 6.68 13.02 -2.48
CA GLN A 91 6.49 14.47 -2.39
C GLN A 91 6.85 15.22 -3.69
N ASP A 92 7.87 14.75 -4.40
CA ASP A 92 8.31 15.26 -5.70
C ASP A 92 7.53 14.69 -6.90
N GLN A 93 6.53 13.85 -6.64
CA GLN A 93 5.64 13.23 -7.63
C GLN A 93 6.34 12.32 -8.66
N LYS A 94 7.61 11.95 -8.43
CA LYS A 94 8.38 11.10 -9.34
C LYS A 94 8.13 9.60 -9.15
N PHE A 95 7.61 9.19 -8.00
CA PHE A 95 7.34 7.80 -7.67
C PHE A 95 5.92 7.66 -7.14
N CYS A 96 5.25 6.60 -7.56
CA CYS A 96 3.91 6.24 -7.11
C CYS A 96 3.85 4.77 -6.73
N CYS A 97 3.03 4.46 -5.74
CA CYS A 97 2.70 3.10 -5.34
C CYS A 97 1.18 2.89 -5.50
N PRO A 98 0.73 2.17 -6.55
CA PRO A 98 -0.67 1.80 -6.74
C PRO A 98 -1.02 0.64 -5.79
N VAL A 99 -1.19 0.96 -4.51
CA VAL A 99 -1.23 -0.04 -3.43
C VAL A 99 -2.39 -1.04 -3.59
N HIS A 100 -3.57 -0.63 -4.06
CA HIS A 100 -4.70 -1.54 -4.27
C HIS A 100 -4.39 -2.56 -5.37
N ASN A 101 -3.94 -2.10 -6.55
CA ASN A 101 -3.55 -2.97 -7.67
C ASN A 101 -2.38 -3.89 -7.30
N TYR A 102 -1.45 -3.39 -6.50
CA TYR A 102 -0.32 -4.18 -6.02
C TYR A 102 -0.79 -5.35 -5.14
N ILE A 103 -1.66 -5.08 -4.17
CA ILE A 103 -2.21 -6.14 -3.31
C ILE A 103 -3.10 -7.10 -4.12
N TYR A 104 -3.95 -6.59 -5.01
CA TYR A 104 -4.74 -7.40 -5.93
C TYR A 104 -3.85 -8.38 -6.71
N THR A 105 -2.72 -7.89 -7.24
CA THR A 105 -1.75 -8.71 -7.96
C THR A 105 -1.16 -9.81 -7.06
N ILE A 106 -0.82 -9.50 -5.80
CA ILE A 106 -0.32 -10.52 -4.85
C ILE A 106 -1.35 -11.63 -4.61
N LEU A 107 -2.64 -11.28 -4.57
CA LEU A 107 -3.72 -12.22 -4.28
C LEU A 107 -4.07 -13.11 -5.48
N THR A 108 -3.94 -12.59 -6.71
CA THR A 108 -4.43 -13.25 -7.93
C THR A 108 -3.35 -13.90 -8.77
N ASP A 109 -2.14 -13.35 -8.80
CA ASP A 109 -1.03 -13.87 -9.59
C ASP A 109 -0.16 -14.80 -8.73
N THR A 110 -0.43 -16.11 -8.83
CA THR A 110 0.26 -17.14 -8.02
C THR A 110 1.75 -17.28 -8.33
N GLU A 111 2.20 -16.79 -9.50
CA GLU A 111 3.62 -16.77 -9.88
C GLU A 111 4.36 -15.61 -9.18
N LYS A 112 3.64 -14.57 -8.73
CA LYS A 112 4.22 -13.47 -7.96
C LYS A 112 4.44 -13.90 -6.51
N SER A 113 5.67 -13.71 -6.04
CA SER A 113 5.97 -13.83 -4.61
C SER A 113 5.28 -12.71 -3.83
N ASN A 114 4.72 -13.05 -2.66
CA ASN A 114 4.30 -12.07 -1.67
C ASN A 114 5.53 -11.31 -1.13
N ASN A 115 5.82 -10.18 -1.75
CA ASN A 115 7.01 -9.37 -1.52
C ASN A 115 6.68 -8.02 -0.85
N VAL A 116 5.56 -7.94 -0.12
CA VAL A 116 5.06 -6.71 0.52
C VAL A 116 6.11 -5.99 1.36
N LYS A 117 6.87 -6.72 2.18
CA LYS A 117 7.96 -6.15 2.99
C LYS A 117 9.13 -5.66 2.13
N LEU A 118 9.44 -6.37 1.04
CA LEU A 118 10.53 -5.98 0.14
C LEU A 118 10.19 -4.68 -0.58
N LEU A 119 8.97 -4.55 -1.11
CA LEU A 119 8.52 -3.30 -1.72
C LEU A 119 8.61 -2.15 -0.71
N PHE A 120 8.12 -2.35 0.52
CA PHE A 120 8.21 -1.32 1.57
C PHE A 120 9.66 -0.88 1.82
N ASN A 121 10.59 -1.83 1.93
CA ASN A 121 12.01 -1.54 2.12
C ASN A 121 12.61 -0.77 0.93
N MET A 122 12.20 -1.08 -0.30
CA MET A 122 12.64 -0.32 -1.48
C MET A 122 12.15 1.13 -1.45
N LEU A 123 10.92 1.38 -0.98
CA LEU A 123 10.42 2.74 -0.79
C LEU A 123 11.23 3.50 0.28
N GLU A 124 11.69 2.81 1.33
CA GLU A 124 12.59 3.40 2.33
C GLU A 124 13.89 3.90 1.71
N VAL A 125 14.51 3.10 0.82
CA VAL A 125 15.75 3.49 0.14
C VAL A 125 15.52 4.74 -0.71
N ILE A 126 14.45 4.77 -1.50
CA ILE A 126 14.07 5.94 -2.32
C ILE A 126 13.87 7.17 -1.42
N HIS A 127 13.23 7.01 -0.27
CA HIS A 127 13.03 8.11 0.68
C HIS A 127 14.36 8.60 1.28
N LYS A 128 15.22 7.68 1.75
CA LYS A 128 16.53 7.99 2.34
C LYS A 128 17.47 8.67 1.36
N GLU A 129 17.56 8.19 0.12
CA GLU A 129 18.39 8.80 -0.93
C GLU A 129 18.01 10.24 -1.26
N LYS A 130 16.72 10.57 -1.12
CA LYS A 130 16.23 11.94 -1.30
C LYS A 130 16.56 12.83 -0.11
N VAL A 131 16.34 12.34 1.11
CA VAL A 131 16.65 13.11 2.33
C VAL A 131 18.16 13.35 2.46
N SER A 132 19.00 12.40 2.02
CA SER A 132 20.46 12.54 2.06
C SER A 132 21.05 13.42 0.95
N GLY A 133 20.23 13.91 0.00
CA GLY A 133 20.70 14.75 -1.11
C GLY A 133 21.58 14.01 -2.13
N LEU A 134 21.63 12.68 -2.10
CA LEU A 134 22.45 11.89 -3.03
C LEU A 134 22.02 12.04 -4.50
N TYR A 135 20.79 12.49 -4.75
CA TYR A 135 20.27 12.79 -6.08
C TYR A 135 20.85 14.07 -6.73
N ASN A 136 21.68 14.84 -6.03
CA ASN A 136 22.27 16.09 -6.57
C ASN A 136 23.54 15.87 -7.42
N PHE A 137 23.92 14.64 -7.77
CA PHE A 137 25.18 14.37 -8.49
C PHE A 137 25.04 13.84 -9.92
N ILE A 138 23.83 13.77 -10.48
CA ILE A 138 23.65 13.47 -11.91
C ILE A 138 22.54 14.36 -12.47
N SER A 139 22.89 15.61 -12.76
CA SER A 139 22.16 16.53 -13.65
C SER A 139 23.13 17.20 -14.59
#